data_AF-A0AAU0Q1R1-F1
#
_entry.id   AF-A0AAU0Q1R1-F1
#
_cell.length_a   1.000
_cell.length_b   1.000
_cell.length_c   1.000
_cell.angle_alpha   90.00
_cell.angle_beta   90.00
_cell.angle_gamma   90.00
#
_symmetry.space_group_name_H-M   'P 1'
#
loop_
_entity.id
_entity.type
_entity.pdbx_description
1 polymer ?
#
loop_
_entity_poly.entity_id
_entity_poly.type
_entity_poly.pdbx_seq_one_letter_code
_entity_poly.pdbx_strand_id
1 'polypeptide(L)'
;MIVLPPPADMSNVDIVESHVHSGSSTSEAALKQWIEGGDYVKPTFETRDNVQFQLPDGETVSAGDTVAKATDGTFFVKPQPKDFTQNLIDQVSQGL
;
A
#
# COMPACT_ATOMS: atom_id res chain seq x y z
N MET A 1 -20.28 -6.36 23.29
CA MET A 1 -19.26 -6.49 22.24
C MET A 1 -19.48 -5.34 21.27
N ILE A 2 -18.59 -4.34 21.32
CA ILE A 2 -18.61 -3.26 20.35
C ILE A 2 -17.96 -3.84 19.10
N VAL A 3 -18.79 -4.24 18.14
CA VAL A 3 -18.32 -4.53 16.79
C VAL A 3 -17.83 -3.20 16.23
N LEU A 4 -16.51 -3.05 16.20
CA LEU A 4 -15.87 -2.03 15.36
C LEU A 4 -16.46 -2.21 13.95
N PRO A 5 -16.97 -1.15 13.30
CA PRO A 5 -17.31 -1.27 11.89
C PRO A 5 -16.07 -1.79 11.16
N PRO A 6 -16.20 -2.71 10.20
CA PRO A 6 -15.07 -3.07 9.35
C PRO A 6 -14.46 -1.76 8.83
N PRO A 7 -13.13 -1.63 8.80
CA PRO A 7 -12.49 -0.46 8.20
C PRO A 7 -13.14 -0.25 6.84
N ALA A 8 -13.64 0.98 6.61
CA ALA A 8 -14.53 1.36 5.53
C ALA A 8 -14.35 0.48 4.31
N ASP A 9 -15.41 -0.25 3.97
CA ASP A 9 -15.58 -1.16 2.84
C ASP A 9 -14.52 -0.96 1.72
N MET A 10 -13.34 -1.57 1.89
CA MET A 10 -12.31 -1.61 0.85
C MET A 10 -12.77 -2.47 -0.35
N SER A 11 -13.94 -3.11 -0.25
CA SER A 11 -14.56 -3.90 -1.32
C SER A 11 -15.14 -3.04 -2.44
N ASN A 12 -15.43 -1.76 -2.19
CA ASN A 12 -16.04 -0.85 -3.17
C ASN A 12 -15.16 0.36 -3.52
N VAL A 13 -13.87 0.34 -3.14
CA VAL A 13 -12.90 1.33 -3.60
C VAL A 13 -12.50 0.94 -5.01
N ASP A 14 -13.11 1.60 -6.00
CA ASP A 14 -12.73 1.43 -7.40
C ASP A 14 -11.30 1.94 -7.57
N ILE A 15 -10.37 1.01 -7.80
CA ILE A 15 -8.95 1.30 -7.97
C ILE A 15 -8.75 1.67 -9.43
N VAL A 16 -8.38 2.93 -9.67
CA VAL A 16 -8.09 3.41 -11.01
C VAL A 16 -6.73 2.91 -11.45
N GLU A 17 -5.75 2.93 -10.55
CA GLU A 17 -4.38 2.56 -10.87
C GLU A 17 -3.61 2.11 -9.64
N SER A 18 -2.67 1.18 -9.80
CA SER A 18 -1.86 0.66 -8.69
C SER A 18 -0.45 0.28 -9.13
N HIS A 19 0.54 0.61 -8.31
CA HIS A 19 1.96 0.40 -8.58
C HIS A 19 2.68 -0.24 -7.38
N VAL A 20 3.61 -1.14 -7.66
CA VAL A 20 4.45 -1.76 -6.62
C VAL A 20 5.63 -0.86 -6.29
N HIS A 21 5.90 -0.68 -4.99
CA HIS A 21 7.14 -0.09 -4.50
C HIS A 21 8.17 -1.19 -4.31
N SER A 22 9.25 -1.17 -5.10
CA SER A 22 10.33 -2.17 -4.94
C SER A 22 11.29 -1.84 -3.80
N GLY A 23 11.13 -0.70 -3.11
CA GLY A 23 12.07 -0.25 -2.08
C GLY A 23 13.34 0.39 -2.64
N SER A 24 13.33 0.86 -3.89
CA SER A 24 14.40 1.66 -4.46
C SER A 24 14.08 3.14 -4.33
N SER A 25 15.11 3.98 -4.15
CA SER A 25 14.98 5.44 -4.20
C SER A 25 14.40 5.93 -5.53
N THR A 26 14.62 5.18 -6.61
CA THR A 26 14.03 5.47 -7.93
C THR A 26 12.54 5.12 -7.99
N SER A 27 12.12 4.01 -7.36
CA SER A 27 10.70 3.64 -7.23
C SER A 27 9.97 4.62 -6.31
N GLU A 28 10.63 5.10 -5.25
CA GLU A 28 10.11 6.15 -4.38
C GLU A 28 9.83 7.44 -5.17
N ALA A 29 10.82 7.92 -5.93
CA ALA A 29 10.66 9.13 -6.74
C ALA A 29 9.52 8.99 -7.77
N ALA A 30 9.39 7.82 -8.40
CA ALA A 30 8.32 7.52 -9.35
C ALA A 30 6.93 7.53 -8.69
N LEU A 31 6.80 6.88 -7.53
CA LEU A 31 5.55 6.88 -6.75
C LEU A 31 5.20 8.27 -6.26
N LYS A 32 6.17 9.01 -5.73
CA LYS A 32 5.96 10.38 -5.27
C LYS A 32 5.43 11.28 -6.39
N GLN A 33 6.08 11.25 -7.55
CA GLN A 33 5.65 12.04 -8.71
C GLN A 33 4.23 11.67 -9.15
N TRP A 34 3.89 10.38 -9.13
CA TRP A 34 2.55 9.90 -9.43
C TRP A 34 1.48 10.36 -8.43
N ILE A 35 1.81 10.32 -7.14
CA ILE A 35 0.92 10.75 -6.05
C ILE A 35 0.70 12.28 -6.09
N GLU A 36 1.72 13.04 -6.48
CA GLU A 36 1.63 14.49 -6.72
C GLU A 36 0.84 14.84 -8.00
N GLY A 37 0.34 13.85 -8.73
CA GLY A 37 -0.51 14.02 -9.92
C GLY A 37 0.26 13.99 -11.25
N GLY A 38 1.53 13.62 -11.24
CA GLY A 38 2.31 13.37 -12.45
C GLY A 38 2.13 11.96 -13.01
N ASP A 39 2.82 11.67 -14.10
CA ASP A 39 2.90 10.32 -14.67
C ASP A 39 3.77 9.40 -13.81
N TYR A 40 3.28 8.18 -13.59
CA TYR A 40 4.08 7.12 -13.02
C TYR A 40 5.08 6.61 -14.06
N VAL A 41 6.37 6.86 -13.82
CA VAL A 41 7.45 6.34 -14.66
C VAL A 41 8.12 5.20 -13.92
N LYS A 42 7.82 3.96 -14.33
CA LYS A 42 8.48 2.79 -13.75
C LYS A 42 10.00 2.92 -13.97
N PRO A 43 10.82 2.92 -12.91
CA PRO A 43 12.27 2.98 -13.08
C PRO A 43 12.77 1.73 -13.81
N THR A 44 13.64 1.94 -14.80
CA THR A 44 14.27 0.85 -15.57
C THR A 44 15.33 0.11 -14.77
N PHE A 45 15.86 0.74 -13.72
CA PHE A 45 16.86 0.20 -12.82
C PHE A 45 16.48 0.50 -11.39
N GLU A 46 16.33 -0.55 -10.59
CA GLU A 46 15.91 -0.45 -9.19
C GLU A 46 17.08 -0.85 -8.29
N THR A 47 17.57 0.12 -7.52
CA THR A 47 18.57 -0.10 -6.49
C THR A 47 17.94 -0.73 -5.24
N ARG A 48 18.61 -1.68 -4.60
CA ARG A 48 18.11 -2.34 -3.38
C ARG A 48 18.43 -1.51 -2.13
N ASP A 49 17.98 -0.26 -2.10
CA ASP A 49 18.22 0.64 -0.96
C ASP A 49 17.29 0.34 0.23
N ASN A 50 16.22 -0.44 0.01
CA ASN A 50 15.20 -0.75 1.02
C ASN A 50 14.57 0.51 1.64
N VAL A 51 14.37 1.54 0.81
CA VAL A 51 13.77 2.80 1.25
C VAL A 51 12.28 2.64 1.49
N GLN A 52 11.81 3.22 2.58
CA GLN A 52 10.39 3.33 2.93
C GLN A 52 9.87 4.66 2.41
N PHE A 53 8.66 4.64 1.84
CA PHE A 53 8.00 5.83 1.33
C PHE A 53 6.77 6.13 2.20
N GLN A 54 6.54 7.38 2.58
CA GLN A 54 5.36 7.76 3.35
C GLN A 54 4.32 8.40 2.43
N LEU A 55 3.12 7.81 2.41
CA LEU A 55 1.96 8.37 1.72
C LEU A 55 1.53 9.69 2.39
N PRO A 56 0.85 10.57 1.65
CA PRO A 56 0.30 11.81 2.22
C PRO A 56 -0.71 11.55 3.34
N ASP A 57 -1.33 10.37 3.37
CA ASP A 57 -2.23 9.93 4.46
C ASP A 57 -1.47 9.54 5.74
N GLY A 58 -0.14 9.46 5.69
CA GLY A 58 0.74 9.04 6.80
C GLY A 58 1.10 7.56 6.79
N GLU A 59 0.50 6.77 5.91
CA GLU A 59 0.78 5.34 5.76
C GLU A 59 2.17 5.09 5.17
N THR A 60 2.88 4.10 5.71
CA THR A 60 4.26 3.78 5.28
C THR A 60 4.25 2.63 4.28
N VAL A 61 4.78 2.88 3.10
CA VAL A 61 4.97 1.93 2.01
C VAL A 61 6.37 1.35 2.11
N SER A 62 6.48 0.04 2.35
CA SER A 62 7.76 -0.65 2.40
C SER A 62 8.11 -1.31 1.07
N ALA A 63 9.33 -1.83 0.98
CA ALA A 63 9.76 -2.61 -0.17
C ALA A 63 8.86 -3.86 -0.34
N GLY A 64 8.19 -3.96 -1.49
CA GLY A 64 7.24 -5.02 -1.83
C GLY A 64 5.78 -4.67 -1.55
N ASP A 65 5.49 -3.49 -1.02
CA ASP A 65 4.12 -3.00 -0.89
C ASP A 65 3.57 -2.50 -2.23
N THR A 66 2.24 -2.51 -2.35
CA THR A 66 1.54 -2.04 -3.54
C THR A 66 0.71 -0.81 -3.19
N VAL A 67 1.02 0.33 -3.78
CA VAL A 67 0.24 1.55 -3.63
C VAL A 67 -0.87 1.57 -4.67
N ALA A 68 -2.11 1.77 -4.25
CA ALA A 68 -3.26 1.92 -5.12
C ALA A 68 -3.87 3.32 -4.99
N LYS A 69 -4.39 3.81 -6.11
CA LYS A 69 -5.14 5.05 -6.23
C LYS A 69 -6.62 4.74 -6.40
N ALA A 70 -7.44 5.23 -5.48
CA ALA A 70 -8.89 5.22 -5.56
C ALA A 70 -9.39 6.17 -6.66
N THR A 71 -10.60 5.91 -7.14
CA THR A 71 -11.34 6.82 -8.04
C THR A 71 -11.59 8.19 -7.42
N ASP A 72 -11.64 8.28 -6.10
CA ASP A 72 -11.74 9.53 -5.34
C ASP A 72 -10.42 10.33 -5.32
N GLY A 73 -9.32 9.74 -5.80
CA GLY A 73 -7.98 10.33 -5.77
C GLY A 73 -7.19 10.03 -4.50
N THR A 74 -7.76 9.28 -3.56
CA THR A 74 -7.08 8.78 -2.35
C THR A 74 -6.03 7.73 -2.70
N PHE A 75 -4.91 7.72 -1.97
CA PHE A 75 -3.88 6.70 -2.12
C PHE A 75 -3.77 5.85 -0.86
N PHE A 76 -3.64 4.54 -1.02
CA PHE A 76 -3.53 3.59 0.08
C PHE A 76 -2.68 2.38 -0.34
N VAL A 77 -2.03 1.75 0.63
CA VAL A 77 -1.29 0.51 0.45
C VAL A 77 -2.29 -0.64 0.45
N LYS A 78 -2.30 -1.43 -0.63
CA LYS A 78 -3.08 -2.66 -0.65
C LYS A 78 -2.46 -3.66 0.31
N PRO A 79 -3.21 -4.12 1.33
CA PRO A 79 -2.72 -5.19 2.19
C PRO A 79 -2.45 -6.41 1.32
N GLN A 80 -1.23 -6.91 1.39
CA GLN A 80 -0.89 -8.15 0.72
C GLN A 80 -1.67 -9.30 1.39
N PRO A 81 -2.15 -10.31 0.65
CA PRO A 81 -2.92 -11.42 1.22
C PRO A 81 -2.15 -12.22 2.28
N LYS A 82 -0.81 -12.10 2.31
CA LYS A 82 0.07 -12.66 3.34
C LYS A 82 -0.18 -12.06 4.73
N ASP A 83 -0.45 -10.77 4.83
CA ASP A 83 -0.73 -10.08 6.11
C ASP A 83 -2.09 -10.48 6.69
N PHE A 84 -3.10 -10.68 5.84
CA PHE A 84 -4.41 -11.16 6.27
C PHE A 84 -4.33 -12.57 6.87
N THR A 85 -3.52 -13.44 6.27
CA THR A 85 -3.32 -14.81 6.74
C THR A 85 -2.61 -14.84 8.09
N GLN A 86 -1.58 -14.02 8.29
CA GLN A 86 -0.83 -13.99 9.55
C GLN A 86 -1.65 -13.42 10.71
N ASN A 87 -2.48 -12.42 10.45
CA ASN A 87 -3.35 -11.79 11.45
C ASN A 87 -4.50 -12.72 11.87
N LEU A 88 -5.03 -13.53 10.94
CA LEU A 88 -6.01 -14.58 11.27
C LEU A 88 -5.39 -15.70 12.12
N ILE A 89 -4.13 -16.09 11.86
CA ILE A 89 -3.45 -17.12 12.63
C ILE A 89 -3.20 -16.65 14.07
N ASP A 90 -2.76 -15.41 14.26
CA ASP A 90 -2.50 -14.84 15.60
C ASP A 90 -3.78 -14.75 16.45
N GLN A 91 -4.89 -14.31 15.85
CA GLN A 91 -6.19 -14.23 16.53
C GLN A 91 -6.74 -15.61 16.93
N VAL A 92 -6.50 -16.65 16.14
CA VAL A 92 -6.90 -18.03 16.49
C VAL A 92 -6.00 -18.62 17.58
N SER A 93 -4.71 -18.25 17.63
CA SER A 93 -3.78 -18.73 18.66
C SER A 93 -3.93 -18.05 20.03
N GLN A 94 -4.48 -16.82 20.10
CA GLN A 94 -4.75 -16.14 21.37
C GLN A 94 -6.10 -16.51 22.02
N GLY A 95 -6.91 -17.32 21.34
CA GLY A 95 -8.28 -17.69 21.76
C GLY A 95 -8.48 -19.14 22.21
N LEU A 96 -7.41 -19.92 22.43
CA LEU A 96 -7.45 -21.33 22.82
C LEU A 96 -6.80 -21.60 24.18
#